data_AF-A0A9W6RL42-F1
#
_entry.id   AF-A0A9W6RL42-F1
#
_cell.length_a   1.000
_cell.length_b   1.000
_cell.length_c   1.000
_cell.angle_alpha   90.00
_cell.angle_beta   90.00
_cell.angle_gamma   90.00
#
_symmetry.space_group_name_H-M   'P 1'
#
loop_
_entity.id
_entity.type
_entity.pdbx_description
1 polymer ?
#
loop_
_entity_poly.entity_id
_entity_poly.type
_entity_poly.pdbx_seq_one_letter_code
_entity_poly.pdbx_strand_id
1 'polypeptide(L)'
;MKKAMLAAVLVAAGSALATVTAVPAEAGTASPYPCGFFIEDGRSYYYNCSQFDAGLRVVHKNGQLTYACIPSYIMSYLGEAYDVSGAYTYKTC
;
A
#
# COMPACT_ATOMS: atom_id res chain seq x y z
N MET A 1 -67.91 -2.18 -0.73
CA MET A 1 -66.84 -1.80 -1.68
C MET A 1 -66.36 -0.37 -1.35
N LYS A 2 -65.25 -0.23 -0.60
CA LYS A 2 -64.60 1.06 -0.26
C LYS A 2 -63.09 0.79 -0.16
N LYS A 3 -62.38 0.98 -1.28
CA LYS A 3 -61.44 2.08 -1.59
C LYS A 3 -60.23 2.15 -0.64
N ALA A 4 -59.09 1.67 -1.15
CA ALA A 4 -57.77 1.85 -0.60
C ALA A 4 -57.36 3.34 -0.63
N MET A 5 -56.65 3.79 0.40
CA MET A 5 -55.89 5.05 0.37
C MET A 5 -54.47 4.75 0.84
N LEU A 6 -53.53 4.72 -0.11
CA LEU A 6 -52.10 4.84 0.17
C LEU A 6 -51.81 6.32 0.44
N ALA A 7 -51.31 6.62 1.64
CA ALA A 7 -50.71 7.91 1.95
C ALA A 7 -49.22 7.86 1.58
N ALA A 8 -48.83 8.57 0.52
CA ALA A 8 -47.44 8.79 0.17
C ALA A 8 -46.89 9.97 0.97
N VAL A 9 -45.90 9.71 1.84
CA VAL A 9 -45.16 10.75 2.55
C VAL A 9 -43.97 11.15 1.68
N LEU A 10 -44.04 12.35 1.08
CA LEU A 10 -42.88 12.99 0.44
C LEU A 10 -42.04 13.69 1.51
N VAL A 11 -40.85 13.16 1.79
CA VAL A 11 -39.82 13.87 2.56
C VAL A 11 -38.94 14.63 1.59
N ALA A 12 -39.06 15.96 1.58
CA ALA A 12 -38.14 16.84 0.87
C ALA A 12 -36.84 16.95 1.69
N ALA A 13 -35.83 16.18 1.31
CA ALA A 13 -34.48 16.35 1.82
C ALA A 13 -33.77 17.42 0.96
N GLY A 14 -33.62 18.62 1.52
CA GLY A 14 -32.88 19.71 0.89
C GLY A 14 -31.40 19.34 0.74
N SER A 15 -30.92 19.38 -0.49
CA SER A 15 -29.52 19.14 -0.84
C SER A 15 -28.68 20.35 -0.42
N ALA A 16 -28.05 20.29 0.76
CA ALA A 16 -26.95 21.18 1.09
C ALA A 16 -25.73 20.76 0.26
N LEU A 17 -25.39 21.55 -0.77
CA LEU A 17 -24.17 21.42 -1.55
C LEU A 17 -22.97 21.77 -0.66
N ALA A 18 -22.43 20.75 0.01
CA ALA A 18 -21.13 20.84 0.63
C ALA A 18 -20.09 21.01 -0.48
N THR A 19 -19.49 22.20 -0.58
CA THR A 19 -18.30 22.45 -1.40
C THR A 19 -17.15 21.59 -0.88
N VAL A 20 -16.97 20.41 -1.47
CA VAL A 20 -15.78 19.58 -1.23
C VAL A 20 -14.64 20.27 -1.96
N THR A 21 -13.81 21.01 -1.22
CA THR A 21 -12.53 21.47 -1.72
C THR A 21 -11.66 20.24 -1.93
N ALA A 22 -11.59 19.76 -3.17
CA ALA A 22 -10.68 18.70 -3.54
C ALA A 22 -9.25 19.19 -3.27
N VAL A 23 -8.62 18.61 -2.25
CA VAL A 23 -7.17 18.76 -2.06
C VAL A 23 -6.53 18.08 -3.28
N PRO A 24 -5.74 18.80 -4.10
CA PRO A 24 -5.04 18.15 -5.20
C PRO A 24 -4.14 17.09 -4.58
N ALA A 25 -4.41 15.82 -4.88
CA ALA A 25 -3.45 14.76 -4.62
C ALA A 25 -2.24 15.08 -5.48
N GLU A 26 -1.12 15.44 -4.86
CA GLU A 26 0.14 15.54 -5.57
C GLU A 26 0.39 14.17 -6.20
N ALA A 27 0.29 14.12 -7.53
CA ALA A 27 0.67 12.95 -8.30
C ALA A 27 2.19 12.84 -8.20
N GLY A 28 2.67 12.24 -7.12
CA GLY A 28 4.06 11.82 -7.01
C GLY A 28 4.38 10.98 -8.25
N THR A 29 5.55 11.20 -8.83
CA THR A 29 6.07 10.38 -9.92
C THR A 29 5.98 8.93 -9.47
N ALA A 30 5.13 8.14 -10.14
CA ALA A 30 4.97 6.73 -9.80
C ALA A 30 6.35 6.07 -9.91
N SER A 31 6.82 5.46 -8.81
CA SER A 31 8.05 4.68 -8.85
C SER A 31 7.89 3.58 -9.91
N PRO A 32 8.94 3.29 -10.70
CA PRO A 32 8.90 2.17 -11.64
C PRO A 32 8.80 0.81 -10.94
N TYR A 33 9.06 0.74 -9.63
CA TYR A 33 9.10 -0.50 -8.86
C TYR A 33 7.88 -0.63 -7.93
N PRO A 34 7.35 -1.86 -7.74
CA PRO A 34 6.29 -2.10 -6.78
C PRO A 34 6.81 -1.87 -5.35
N CYS A 35 5.98 -1.27 -4.50
CA CYS A 35 6.29 -1.12 -3.08
C CYS A 35 6.38 -2.48 -2.39
N GLY A 36 7.39 -2.65 -1.53
CA GLY A 36 7.60 -3.89 -0.78
C GLY A 36 8.53 -4.87 -1.49
N PHE A 37 8.40 -6.15 -1.13
CA PHE A 37 9.20 -7.24 -1.69
C PHE A 37 8.72 -7.64 -3.09
N PHE A 38 9.64 -7.80 -4.03
CA PHE A 38 9.35 -8.31 -5.36
C PHE A 38 10.55 -9.06 -5.94
N ILE A 39 10.28 -9.84 -6.99
CA ILE A 39 11.28 -10.60 -7.73
C ILE A 39 11.27 -10.13 -9.18
N GLU A 40 12.44 -9.83 -9.71
CA GLU A 40 12.66 -9.43 -11.10
C GLU A 40 13.95 -10.10 -11.60
N ASP A 41 13.91 -10.68 -12.80
CA ASP A 41 15.06 -11.31 -13.45
C ASP A 41 15.84 -12.31 -12.56
N GLY A 42 15.12 -13.09 -11.75
CA GLY A 42 15.71 -14.08 -10.85
C GLY A 42 16.36 -13.51 -9.60
N ARG A 43 16.21 -12.20 -9.34
CA ARG A 43 16.74 -11.49 -8.17
C ARG A 43 15.61 -10.98 -7.29
N SER A 44 15.87 -10.92 -6.00
CA SER A 44 14.94 -10.44 -4.99
C SER A 44 15.29 -9.03 -4.54
N TYR A 45 14.27 -8.17 -4.48
CA TYR A 45 14.39 -6.77 -4.13
C TYR A 45 13.36 -6.38 -3.08
N TYR A 46 13.62 -5.26 -2.41
CA TYR A 46 12.61 -4.54 -1.65
C TYR A 46 12.67 -3.06 -1.98
N TYR A 47 11.53 -2.46 -2.31
CA TYR A 47 11.41 -1.02 -2.50
C TYR A 47 10.64 -0.37 -1.36
N ASN A 48 11.30 0.54 -0.63
CA ASN A 48 10.68 1.27 0.46
C ASN A 48 9.94 2.51 -0.06
N CYS A 49 8.62 2.45 -0.16
CA CYS A 49 7.79 3.60 -0.54
C CYS A 49 7.40 4.50 0.64
N SER A 50 7.93 4.26 1.83
CA SER A 50 7.68 5.11 2.99
C SER A 50 8.62 6.31 2.96
N GLN A 51 8.17 7.43 3.52
CA GLN A 51 9.02 8.60 3.80
C GLN A 51 10.05 8.35 4.90
N PHE A 52 9.94 7.25 5.63
CA PHE A 52 10.84 6.85 6.71
C PHE A 52 11.64 5.59 6.35
N ASP A 53 12.79 5.44 6.97
CA ASP A 53 13.62 4.25 6.81
C ASP A 53 12.92 3.02 7.41
N ALA A 54 13.01 1.90 6.70
CA ALA A 54 12.33 0.66 7.06
C ALA A 54 13.34 -0.39 7.52
N GLY A 55 13.13 -0.92 8.72
CA GLY A 55 13.76 -2.16 9.14
C GLY A 55 13.12 -3.34 8.42
N LEU A 56 13.92 -4.08 7.67
CA LEU A 56 13.54 -5.33 7.01
C LEU A 56 14.09 -6.57 7.71
N ARG A 57 13.24 -7.58 7.82
CA ARG A 57 13.61 -8.97 8.08
C ARG A 57 13.52 -9.71 6.75
N VAL A 58 14.65 -10.25 6.29
CA VAL A 58 14.74 -11.07 5.07
C VAL A 58 14.76 -12.53 5.51
N VAL A 59 13.91 -13.34 4.88
CA VAL A 59 13.79 -14.77 5.16
C VAL A 59 14.43 -15.53 4.00
N HIS A 60 15.47 -16.30 4.29
CA HIS A 60 16.15 -17.14 3.31
C HIS A 60 15.49 -18.54 3.26
N LYS A 61 15.55 -19.21 2.11
CA LYS A 61 14.93 -20.54 1.91
C LYS A 61 15.55 -21.63 2.79
N ASN A 62 16.78 -21.43 3.23
CA ASN A 62 17.44 -22.30 4.21
C ASN A 62 16.99 -22.05 5.66
N GLY A 63 16.03 -21.14 5.89
CA GLY A 63 15.50 -20.77 7.20
C GLY A 63 16.31 -19.70 7.94
N GLN A 64 17.42 -19.21 7.37
CA GLN A 64 18.17 -18.10 7.94
C GLN A 64 17.37 -16.80 7.86
N LEU A 65 17.58 -15.93 8.85
CA LEU A 65 17.01 -14.59 8.90
C LEU A 65 18.12 -13.56 8.91
N THR A 66 18.03 -12.59 8.01
CA THR A 66 18.92 -11.42 8.01
C THR A 66 18.10 -10.15 8.23
N TYR A 67 18.77 -9.11 8.72
CA TYR A 67 18.14 -7.83 9.06
C TYR A 67 18.87 -6.69 8.37
N ALA A 68 18.11 -5.78 7.78
CA ALA A 68 18.64 -4.61 7.09
C ALA A 68 17.81 -3.36 7.40
N CYS A 69 18.42 -2.18 7.24
CA CYS A 69 17.72 -0.90 7.20
C CYS A 69 17.72 -0.40 5.76
N ILE A 70 16.53 -0.19 5.21
CA ILE A 70 16.34 0.29 3.85
C ILE A 70 15.89 1.75 3.89
N PRO A 71 16.66 2.67 3.30
CA PRO A 71 16.30 4.07 3.28
C PRO A 71 14.95 4.35 2.59
N SER A 72 14.34 5.45 2.97
CA SER A 72 13.16 6.03 2.30
C SER A 72 13.34 6.15 0.79
N TYR A 73 12.34 5.71 0.01
CA TYR A 73 12.30 5.75 -1.46
C TYR A 73 13.48 5.09 -2.18
N ILE A 74 14.16 4.12 -1.54
CA ILE A 74 15.26 3.35 -2.13
C ILE A 74 14.87 1.90 -2.37
N MET A 75 15.29 1.37 -3.52
CA MET A 75 15.26 -0.05 -3.83
C MET A 75 16.55 -0.71 -3.36
N SER A 76 16.43 -1.84 -2.68
CA SER A 76 17.59 -2.61 -2.21
C SER A 76 17.54 -4.04 -2.72
N TYR A 77 18.69 -4.51 -3.19
CA TYR A 77 18.91 -5.91 -3.53
C TYR A 77 19.04 -6.75 -2.26
N LEU A 78 18.31 -7.86 -2.20
CA LEU A 78 18.28 -8.74 -1.03
C LEU A 78 18.99 -10.07 -1.26
N GLY A 79 19.19 -10.46 -2.52
CA GLY A 79 19.77 -11.75 -2.87
C GLY A 79 19.10 -12.38 -4.10
N GLU A 80 19.58 -13.55 -4.46
CA GLU A 80 19.01 -14.32 -5.57
C GLU A 80 17.64 -14.90 -5.19
N ALA A 81 16.71 -15.00 -6.13
CA ALA A 81 15.34 -15.49 -5.88
C ALA A 81 15.28 -16.98 -5.50
N TYR A 82 16.34 -17.74 -5.77
CA TYR A 82 16.44 -19.10 -5.26
C TYR A 82 16.85 -19.16 -3.78
N ASP A 83 17.45 -18.09 -3.24
CA ASP A 83 17.90 -17.99 -1.85
C ASP A 83 16.91 -17.25 -0.96
N VAL A 84 16.27 -16.18 -1.46
CA VAL A 84 15.32 -15.39 -0.67
C VAL A 84 13.90 -15.93 -0.84
N SER A 85 13.22 -16.16 0.29
CA SER A 85 11.80 -16.57 0.34
C SER A 85 10.83 -15.40 0.54
N GLY A 86 11.32 -14.28 1.07
CA GLY A 86 10.55 -13.05 1.24
C GLY A 86 11.26 -12.02 2.12
N ALA A 87 10.72 -10.82 2.16
CA ALA A 87 11.15 -9.78 3.08
C ALA A 87 9.95 -8.98 3.61
N TYR A 88 10.00 -8.64 4.90
CA TYR A 88 8.90 -7.99 5.60
C TYR A 88 9.45 -6.87 6.48
N THR A 89 8.68 -5.80 6.62
CA THR A 89 8.97 -4.77 7.62
C THR A 89 8.82 -5.35 9.02
N TYR A 90 9.81 -5.11 9.88
CA TYR A 90 9.78 -5.60 11.27
C TYR A 90 9.87 -4.49 12.31
N LYS A 91 10.42 -3.33 11.94
CA LYS A 91 10.48 -2.11 12.76
C LYS A 91 10.83 -0.91 11.87
N THR A 92 10.76 0.29 12.43
CA THR A 92 11.46 1.46 11.87
C THR A 92 12.95 1.37 12.16
N CYS A 93 13.75 1.82 11.20
CA CYS A 93 15.10 2.28 11.49
C CYS A 93 15.01 3.75 11.94
#